data_AF-A0A7L2SVG5-F1
#
_entry.id   AF-A0A7L2SVG5-F1
#
_cell.length_a   1.000
_cell.length_b   1.000
_cell.length_c   1.000
_cell.angle_alpha   90.00
_cell.angle_beta   90.00
_cell.angle_gamma   90.00
#
_symmetry.space_group_name_H-M   'P 1'
#
loop_
_entity.id
_entity.type
_entity.pdbx_description
1 polymer ?
#
loop_
_entity_poly.entity_id
_entity_poly.type
_entity_poly.pdbx_seq_one_letter_code
_entity_poly.pdbx_strand_id
1 'polypeptide(L)'
;GDPRRTLTHFSQDNVSHYDIFLLDESKEELYVGARDHVLALAVGTSGSLRAKASIIWGPTTEKTSECAFKKKSQETECFNFIRVLVALNQTHLYVCGTYAFSPACTYIHLENFTLVSSGRGQPFLDGKGQCPFDPQHTYTALLVADGELYAGTMNNFQGNEPIISRSLGTRTLLKTDAFLRWLSADAAFVASFSIPGDDKVYFFFEETADEFDFFERLLVPRVARVCKSDVGGDKVLQKKWTTFLKAQLVCSQAGRVPFNVIHHAFALPRHGGRADFYAVFTSQW
;
A
#
# COMPACT_ATOMS: atom_id res chain seq x y z
N GLY A 1 1.55 -10.14 -28.97
CA GLY A 1 0.23 -9.54 -28.72
C GLY A 1 -0.52 -9.43 -30.03
N ASP A 2 -1.85 -9.43 -30.02
CA ASP A 2 -2.68 -9.26 -31.22
C ASP A 2 -2.51 -7.83 -31.79
N PRO A 3 -1.99 -7.65 -33.02
CA PRO A 3 -1.78 -6.32 -33.61
C PRO A 3 -3.09 -5.55 -33.89
N ARG A 4 -4.25 -6.19 -33.76
CA ARG A 4 -5.57 -5.53 -33.89
C ARG A 4 -6.04 -4.85 -32.59
N ARG A 5 -5.31 -5.02 -31.50
CA ARG A 5 -5.69 -4.47 -30.20
C ARG A 5 -5.25 -3.00 -30.13
N THR A 6 -6.20 -2.08 -30.29
CA THR A 6 -5.96 -0.64 -30.12
C THR A 6 -5.51 -0.37 -28.68
N LEU A 7 -4.31 0.17 -28.51
CA LEU A 7 -3.78 0.59 -27.22
C LEU A 7 -4.00 2.09 -27.05
N THR A 8 -4.62 2.46 -25.94
CA THR A 8 -4.77 3.86 -25.54
C THR A 8 -3.68 4.23 -24.57
N HIS A 9 -3.04 5.38 -24.79
CA HIS A 9 -2.09 5.93 -23.83
C HIS A 9 -2.69 7.19 -23.18
N PHE A 10 -2.26 7.46 -21.97
CA PHE A 10 -2.52 8.71 -21.28
C PHE A 10 -1.18 9.26 -20.75
N SER A 11 -0.97 10.56 -20.94
CA SER A 11 0.10 11.31 -20.31
C SER A 11 -0.39 12.73 -20.04
N GLN A 12 0.14 13.33 -18.99
CA GLN A 12 -0.09 14.72 -18.64
C GLN A 12 1.26 15.40 -18.40
N ASP A 13 1.41 16.62 -18.91
CA ASP A 13 2.64 17.39 -18.76
C ASP A 13 3.01 17.57 -17.28
N ASN A 14 4.30 17.41 -16.98
CA ASN A 14 4.87 17.48 -15.63
C ASN A 14 4.41 16.40 -14.64
N VAL A 15 3.63 15.40 -15.07
CA VAL A 15 3.20 14.28 -14.23
C VAL A 15 3.95 13.00 -14.61
N SER A 16 4.46 12.29 -13.60
CA SER A 16 5.22 11.05 -13.76
C SER A 16 4.91 10.06 -12.64
N HIS A 17 5.39 8.81 -12.75
CA HIS A 17 5.23 7.77 -11.72
C HIS A 17 3.75 7.44 -11.41
N TYR A 18 2.99 7.07 -12.44
CA TYR A 18 1.60 6.61 -12.31
C TYR A 18 1.56 5.22 -11.69
N ASP A 19 1.65 5.15 -10.36
CA ASP A 19 1.99 3.90 -9.66
C ASP A 19 0.79 3.26 -8.93
N ILE A 20 -0.27 4.02 -8.63
CA ILE A 20 -1.44 3.52 -7.92
C ILE A 20 -2.72 3.85 -8.66
N PHE A 21 -3.61 2.87 -8.75
CA PHE A 21 -4.83 2.92 -9.56
C PHE A 21 -6.02 2.46 -8.73
N LEU A 22 -7.12 3.21 -8.82
CA LEU A 22 -8.41 2.86 -8.22
C LEU A 22 -9.50 3.08 -9.26
N LEU A 23 -10.11 1.99 -9.72
CA LEU A 23 -11.21 2.04 -10.67
C LEU A 23 -12.55 2.08 -9.91
N ASP A 24 -13.37 3.09 -10.18
CA ASP A 24 -14.79 3.12 -9.85
C ASP A 24 -15.58 2.72 -11.11
N GLU A 25 -15.92 1.44 -11.21
CA GLU A 25 -16.68 0.88 -12.33
C GLU A 25 -18.06 1.52 -12.48
N SER A 26 -18.69 1.96 -11.39
CA SER A 26 -20.03 2.53 -11.41
C SER A 26 -20.08 3.91 -12.05
N LYS A 27 -18.98 4.66 -11.96
CA LYS A 27 -18.82 6.00 -12.53
C LYS A 27 -18.01 6.00 -13.82
N GLU A 28 -17.48 4.85 -14.22
CA GLU A 28 -16.51 4.71 -15.31
C GLU A 28 -15.34 5.70 -15.15
N GLU A 29 -14.83 5.78 -13.91
CA GLU A 29 -13.75 6.69 -13.51
C GLU A 29 -12.56 5.90 -12.97
N LEU A 30 -11.37 6.24 -13.45
CA LEU A 30 -10.10 5.73 -12.95
C LEU A 30 -9.39 6.84 -12.19
N TYR A 31 -9.25 6.67 -10.89
CA TYR A 31 -8.40 7.53 -10.07
C TYR A 31 -6.96 7.02 -10.11
N VAL A 32 -6.01 7.93 -10.28
CA VAL A 32 -4.59 7.60 -10.42
C VAL A 32 -3.78 8.45 -9.46
N GLY A 33 -3.00 7.80 -8.60
CA GLY A 33 -1.99 8.48 -7.79
C GLY A 33 -0.65 8.47 -8.54
N ALA A 34 -0.04 9.64 -8.63
CA ALA A 34 1.22 9.87 -9.32
C ALA A 34 2.19 10.65 -8.42
N ARG A 35 3.39 10.99 -8.90
CA ARG A 35 4.28 11.93 -8.20
C ARG A 35 3.63 13.31 -8.16
N ASP A 36 3.44 13.86 -6.96
CA ASP A 36 2.82 15.14 -6.59
C ASP A 36 1.38 15.34 -7.07
N HIS A 37 0.73 14.29 -7.60
CA HIS A 37 -0.54 14.43 -8.29
C HIS A 37 -1.51 13.30 -7.95
N VAL A 38 -2.79 13.65 -7.85
CA VAL A 38 -3.90 12.70 -7.91
C VAL A 38 -4.78 13.10 -9.08
N LEU A 39 -5.08 12.16 -9.97
CA LEU A 39 -5.83 12.38 -11.20
C LEU A 39 -7.15 11.63 -11.17
N ALA A 40 -8.19 12.19 -11.80
CA ALA A 40 -9.42 11.49 -12.15
C ALA A 40 -9.52 11.41 -13.68
N LEU A 41 -9.58 10.20 -14.21
CA LEU A 41 -9.64 9.93 -15.64
C LEU A 41 -10.99 9.28 -15.99
N ALA A 42 -11.62 9.72 -17.07
CA ALA A 42 -12.78 9.04 -17.65
C ALA A 42 -12.33 7.83 -18.48
N VAL A 43 -12.96 6.67 -18.25
CA VAL A 43 -12.68 5.41 -18.98
C VAL A 43 -13.89 4.84 -19.75
N GLY A 44 -15.06 5.48 -19.67
CA GLY A 44 -16.32 4.95 -20.24
C GLY A 44 -16.35 4.75 -21.76
N THR A 45 -15.53 5.50 -22.51
CA THR A 45 -15.42 5.35 -23.96
C THR A 45 -14.25 4.45 -24.34
N SER A 46 -14.58 3.27 -24.89
CA SER A 46 -13.60 2.27 -25.36
C SER A 46 -12.54 2.91 -26.24
N GLY A 47 -11.27 2.72 -25.87
CA GLY A 47 -10.15 3.26 -26.62
C GLY A 47 -9.78 4.72 -26.30
N SER A 48 -10.38 5.35 -25.29
CA SER A 48 -10.02 6.71 -24.86
C SER A 48 -9.88 6.83 -23.35
N LEU A 49 -8.85 7.56 -22.91
CA LEU A 49 -8.59 7.97 -21.54
C LEU A 49 -8.56 9.50 -21.54
N ARG A 50 -9.44 10.15 -20.76
CA ARG A 50 -9.52 11.61 -20.72
C ARG A 50 -9.41 12.11 -19.30
N ALA A 51 -8.51 13.06 -19.05
CA ALA A 51 -8.44 13.74 -17.76
C ALA A 51 -9.74 14.51 -17.49
N LYS A 52 -10.39 14.23 -16.36
CA LYS A 52 -11.53 15.01 -15.83
C LYS A 52 -11.05 16.08 -14.86
N ALA A 53 -10.18 15.72 -13.94
CA ALA A 53 -9.66 16.61 -12.91
C ALA A 53 -8.28 16.15 -12.42
N SER A 54 -7.53 17.07 -11.83
CA SER A 54 -6.23 16.80 -11.21
C SER A 54 -6.04 17.65 -9.97
N ILE A 55 -5.51 17.05 -8.91
CA ILE A 55 -5.05 17.73 -7.70
C ILE A 55 -3.52 17.72 -7.73
N ILE A 56 -2.93 18.89 -7.50
CA ILE A 56 -1.50 19.03 -7.20
C ILE A 56 -1.35 18.94 -5.69
N TRP A 57 -0.65 17.91 -5.23
CA TRP A 57 -0.39 17.65 -3.81
C TRP A 57 1.10 17.34 -3.61
N GLY A 58 1.95 18.32 -3.88
CA GLY A 58 3.39 18.26 -3.59
C GLY A 58 3.74 18.70 -2.16
N PRO A 59 4.94 18.37 -1.67
CA PRO A 59 5.45 18.82 -0.37
C PRO A 59 5.64 20.34 -0.33
N THR A 60 5.54 20.94 0.86
CA THR A 60 5.88 22.36 1.02
C THR A 60 7.38 22.58 0.90
N THR A 61 7.79 23.84 0.68
CA THR A 61 9.20 24.24 0.64
C THR A 61 9.98 23.85 1.89
N GLU A 62 9.34 23.93 3.06
CA GLU A 62 9.94 23.52 4.34
C GLU A 62 10.19 22.02 4.36
N LYS A 63 9.22 21.20 3.91
CA LYS A 63 9.36 19.74 3.88
C LYS A 63 10.39 19.27 2.86
N THR A 64 10.44 19.89 1.69
CA THR A 64 11.48 19.61 0.70
C THR A 64 12.87 19.97 1.23
N SER A 65 13.00 21.08 1.96
CA SER A 65 14.25 21.49 2.61
C SER A 65 14.66 20.54 3.74
N GLU A 66 13.73 20.11 4.59
CA GLU A 66 13.96 19.09 5.63
C GLU A 66 14.43 17.76 5.03
N CYS A 67 13.81 17.32 3.93
CA CYS A 67 14.18 16.11 3.20
C CYS A 67 15.61 16.20 2.65
N ALA A 68 15.95 17.31 2.01
CA ALA A 68 17.28 17.55 1.47
C ALA A 68 18.34 17.66 2.58
N PHE A 69 18.00 18.27 3.72
CA PHE A 69 18.88 18.32 4.90
C PHE A 69 19.21 16.91 5.43
N LYS A 70 18.28 15.96 5.28
CA LYS A 70 18.50 14.53 5.55
C LYS A 70 19.22 13.78 4.43
N LYS A 71 19.86 14.51 3.50
CA LYS A 71 20.67 14.00 2.38
C LYS A 71 19.91 13.14 1.35
N LYS A 72 18.60 13.38 1.20
CA LYS A 72 17.79 12.78 0.13
C LYS A 72 17.80 13.66 -1.11
N SER A 73 17.70 13.07 -2.30
CA SER A 73 17.76 13.80 -3.58
C SER A 73 16.53 14.67 -3.79
N GLN A 74 16.78 15.94 -4.14
CA GLN A 74 15.72 16.88 -4.50
C GLN A 74 15.17 16.62 -5.91
N GLU A 75 15.93 15.92 -6.75
CA GLU A 75 15.60 15.62 -8.14
C GLU A 75 14.78 14.34 -8.29
N THR A 76 14.89 13.40 -7.34
CA THR A 76 14.23 12.09 -7.45
C THR A 76 13.42 11.66 -6.22
N GLU A 77 13.78 12.05 -4.99
CA GLU A 77 13.17 11.46 -3.79
C GLU A 77 12.31 12.44 -2.97
N CYS A 78 12.64 13.73 -2.92
CA CYS A 78 11.95 14.74 -2.11
C CYS A 78 10.65 15.27 -2.74
N PHE A 79 9.82 14.36 -3.25
CA PHE A 79 8.47 14.63 -3.77
C PHE A 79 7.42 13.88 -2.97
N ASN A 80 6.15 14.11 -3.28
CA ASN A 80 5.06 13.33 -2.75
C ASN A 80 4.65 12.22 -3.72
N PHE A 81 5.10 10.99 -3.48
CA PHE A 81 4.65 9.83 -4.28
C PHE A 81 3.40 9.26 -3.64
N ILE A 82 2.27 9.31 -4.34
CA ILE A 82 1.00 8.78 -3.84
C ILE A 82 1.07 7.25 -3.79
N ARG A 83 0.88 6.69 -2.60
CA ARG A 83 0.98 5.23 -2.34
C ARG A 83 -0.34 4.63 -1.89
N VAL A 84 -1.15 5.35 -1.11
CA VAL A 84 -2.48 4.86 -0.73
C VAL A 84 -3.53 5.65 -1.48
N LEU A 85 -4.45 4.97 -2.15
CA LEU A 85 -5.58 5.54 -2.85
C LEU A 85 -6.76 4.58 -2.74
N VAL A 86 -7.69 4.86 -1.82
CA VAL A 86 -8.83 3.98 -1.53
C VAL A 86 -10.13 4.77 -1.46
N ALA A 87 -11.24 4.17 -1.89
CA ALA A 87 -12.57 4.76 -1.74
C ALA A 87 -13.02 4.62 -0.28
N LEU A 88 -13.12 5.74 0.43
CA LEU A 88 -13.60 5.75 1.82
C LEU A 88 -15.10 5.49 1.89
N ASN A 89 -15.83 6.15 0.99
CA ASN A 89 -17.26 6.03 0.79
C ASN A 89 -17.61 6.55 -0.61
N GLN A 90 -18.89 6.74 -0.90
CA GLN A 90 -19.35 7.21 -2.23
C GLN A 90 -18.93 8.65 -2.57
N THR A 91 -18.58 9.45 -1.57
CA THR A 91 -18.29 10.89 -1.70
C THR A 91 -16.83 11.26 -1.46
N HIS A 92 -16.04 10.39 -0.82
CA HIS A 92 -14.67 10.68 -0.43
C HIS A 92 -13.70 9.56 -0.79
N LEU A 93 -12.50 9.95 -1.20
CA LEU A 93 -11.32 9.09 -1.21
C LEU A 93 -10.47 9.36 0.03
N TYR A 94 -9.76 8.34 0.49
CA TYR A 94 -8.65 8.46 1.42
C TYR A 94 -7.34 8.23 0.69
N VAL A 95 -6.41 9.17 0.83
CA VAL A 95 -5.16 9.18 0.05
C VAL A 95 -3.97 9.46 0.95
N CYS A 96 -2.88 8.73 0.75
CA CYS A 96 -1.61 8.99 1.42
C CYS A 96 -0.45 8.99 0.42
N GLY A 97 0.58 9.77 0.71
CA GLY A 97 1.83 9.76 -0.05
C GLY A 97 3.06 10.01 0.81
N THR A 98 4.24 9.77 0.24
CA THR A 98 5.54 9.83 0.92
C THR A 98 5.87 11.24 1.44
N TYR A 99 5.33 12.27 0.77
CA TYR A 99 5.42 13.68 1.13
C TYR A 99 6.82 14.12 1.58
N ALA A 100 7.82 13.85 0.73
CA ALA A 100 9.24 14.10 0.98
C ALA A 100 9.76 13.49 2.29
N PHE A 101 9.61 12.16 2.45
CA PHE A 101 9.96 11.43 3.67
C PHE A 101 9.28 11.95 4.94
N SER A 102 8.05 12.43 4.81
CA SER A 102 7.19 12.84 5.91
C SER A 102 5.76 12.39 5.63
N PRO A 103 5.49 11.07 5.58
CA PRO A 103 4.25 10.51 5.06
C PRO A 103 3.02 11.23 5.59
N ALA A 104 2.15 11.62 4.67
CA ALA A 104 0.96 12.41 4.97
C ALA A 104 -0.25 11.78 4.31
N CYS A 105 -1.39 11.87 4.98
CA CYS A 105 -2.68 11.41 4.47
C CYS A 105 -3.71 12.54 4.46
N THR A 106 -4.71 12.42 3.60
CA THR A 106 -5.82 13.38 3.51
C THR A 106 -7.05 12.73 2.89
N TYR A 107 -8.16 13.47 2.88
CA TYR A 107 -9.37 13.09 2.18
C TYR A 107 -9.55 13.94 0.92
N ILE A 108 -10.09 13.35 -0.13
CA ILE A 108 -10.49 14.06 -1.36
C ILE A 108 -12.00 13.97 -1.49
N HIS A 109 -12.66 15.11 -1.60
CA HIS A 109 -14.08 15.17 -1.91
C HIS A 109 -14.29 14.94 -3.42
N LEU A 110 -15.11 13.95 -3.79
CA LEU A 110 -15.22 13.48 -5.17
C LEU A 110 -16.01 14.42 -6.08
N GLU A 111 -17.01 15.14 -5.56
CA GLU A 111 -17.89 15.99 -6.38
C GLU A 111 -17.13 17.13 -7.06
N ASN A 112 -16.23 17.78 -6.33
CA ASN A 112 -15.43 18.90 -6.80
C ASN A 112 -13.94 18.55 -6.95
N PHE A 113 -13.56 17.31 -6.62
CA PHE A 113 -12.20 16.80 -6.68
C PHE A 113 -11.19 17.72 -5.98
N THR A 114 -11.45 18.04 -4.71
CA THR A 114 -10.58 18.90 -3.89
C THR A 114 -10.15 18.22 -2.60
N LEU A 115 -8.96 18.59 -2.11
CA LEU A 115 -8.48 18.19 -0.78
C LEU A 115 -9.37 18.77 0.32
N VAL A 116 -9.75 17.95 1.29
CA VAL A 116 -10.51 18.40 2.46
C VAL A 116 -9.57 19.11 3.43
N SER A 117 -9.80 20.41 3.66
CA SER A 117 -9.05 21.16 4.69
C SER A 117 -9.52 20.80 6.09
N SER A 118 -8.60 20.37 6.95
CA SER A 118 -8.86 20.27 8.38
C SER A 118 -8.90 21.67 8.99
N GLY A 119 -10.04 22.05 9.59
CA GLY A 119 -10.25 23.36 10.22
C GLY A 119 -9.38 23.66 11.45
N ARG A 120 -8.36 22.83 11.75
CA ARG A 120 -7.46 22.96 12.91
C ARG A 120 -6.05 23.44 12.57
N GLY A 121 -5.81 23.97 11.36
CA GLY A 121 -4.53 24.56 10.99
C GLY A 121 -3.42 23.56 10.62
N GLN A 122 -3.66 22.25 10.69
CA GLN A 122 -2.84 21.24 10.01
C GLN A 122 -3.62 20.69 8.81
N PRO A 123 -3.15 20.89 7.57
CA PRO A 123 -3.90 20.49 6.38
C PRO A 123 -3.96 18.96 6.18
N PHE A 124 -3.05 18.19 6.79
CA PHE A 124 -2.88 16.76 6.53
C PHE A 124 -2.79 15.94 7.82
N LEU A 125 -3.20 14.68 7.73
CA LEU A 125 -3.09 13.67 8.78
C LEU A 125 -1.71 13.00 8.73
N ASP A 126 -1.24 12.51 9.87
CA ASP A 126 -0.01 11.71 9.93
C ASP A 126 -0.20 10.38 9.18
N GLY A 127 0.65 10.14 8.17
CA GLY A 127 0.64 8.93 7.35
C GLY A 127 1.60 7.84 7.83
N LYS A 128 2.30 8.05 8.95
CA LYS A 128 3.25 7.07 9.49
C LYS A 128 2.59 5.71 9.74
N GLY A 129 3.18 4.66 9.16
CA GLY A 129 2.69 3.28 9.26
C GLY A 129 1.50 2.94 8.34
N GLN A 130 1.00 3.92 7.58
CA GLN A 130 0.01 3.75 6.52
C GLN A 130 0.63 3.89 5.12
N CYS A 131 1.66 4.74 5.00
CA CYS A 131 2.40 5.02 3.79
C CYS A 131 3.91 4.99 4.09
N PRO A 132 4.76 4.49 3.16
CA PRO A 132 6.21 4.50 3.35
C PRO A 132 6.77 5.93 3.35
N PHE A 133 7.93 6.11 3.99
CA PHE A 133 8.75 7.33 3.93
C PHE A 133 9.50 7.44 2.59
N ASP A 134 10.16 6.35 2.21
CA ASP A 134 10.97 6.26 1.00
C ASP A 134 10.09 5.82 -0.18
N PRO A 135 10.11 6.51 -1.34
CA PRO A 135 9.37 6.08 -2.52
C PRO A 135 9.79 4.71 -3.06
N GLN A 136 10.98 4.20 -2.70
CA GLN A 136 11.46 2.89 -3.13
C GLN A 136 10.95 1.74 -2.25
N HIS A 137 10.42 2.02 -1.05
CA HIS A 137 9.88 0.97 -0.20
C HIS A 137 8.54 0.46 -0.72
N THR A 138 8.46 -0.86 -0.86
CA THR A 138 7.23 -1.58 -1.18
C THR A 138 6.20 -1.43 -0.08
N TYR A 139 4.93 -1.45 -0.44
CA TYR A 139 3.83 -1.23 0.47
C TYR A 139 2.58 -1.94 -0.02
N THR A 140 1.61 -2.12 0.88
CA THR A 140 0.25 -2.50 0.52
C THR A 140 -0.72 -1.80 1.46
N ALA A 141 -1.89 -1.44 0.95
CA ALA A 141 -2.96 -0.86 1.75
C ALA A 141 -4.33 -1.30 1.22
N LEU A 142 -5.24 -1.58 2.13
CA LEU A 142 -6.58 -2.04 1.84
C LEU A 142 -7.56 -1.41 2.83
N LEU A 143 -8.61 -0.78 2.30
CA LEU A 143 -9.76 -0.38 3.11
C LEU A 143 -10.80 -1.49 3.10
N VAL A 144 -11.19 -1.97 4.28
CA VAL A 144 -12.29 -2.95 4.41
C VAL A 144 -13.64 -2.23 4.56
N ALA A 145 -14.74 -2.96 4.35
CA ALA A 145 -16.10 -2.40 4.34
C ALA A 145 -16.50 -1.62 5.61
N ASP A 146 -15.90 -1.93 6.76
CA ASP A 146 -16.11 -1.23 8.04
C ASP A 146 -15.40 0.14 8.14
N GLY A 147 -14.72 0.59 7.07
CA GLY A 147 -13.98 1.86 7.04
C GLY A 147 -12.63 1.82 7.75
N GLU A 148 -12.11 0.63 8.03
CA GLU A 148 -10.79 0.42 8.63
C GLU A 148 -9.74 0.21 7.55
N LEU A 149 -8.61 0.90 7.67
CA LEU A 149 -7.48 0.79 6.75
C LEU A 149 -6.44 -0.15 7.31
N TYR A 150 -6.18 -1.23 6.59
CA TYR A 150 -5.11 -2.17 6.83
C TYR A 150 -3.92 -1.81 5.94
N ALA A 151 -2.72 -1.70 6.50
CA ALA A 151 -1.53 -1.33 5.74
C ALA A 151 -0.32 -2.17 6.15
N GLY A 152 0.51 -2.53 5.17
CA GLY A 152 1.83 -3.13 5.33
C GLY A 152 2.87 -2.22 4.69
N THR A 153 3.81 -1.68 5.46
CA THR A 153 4.84 -0.74 4.96
C THR A 153 6.02 -0.61 5.95
N MET A 154 6.93 0.33 5.70
CA MET A 154 7.98 0.76 6.64
C MET A 154 7.49 1.92 7.52
N ASN A 155 7.63 1.77 8.83
CA ASN A 155 7.14 2.70 9.85
C ASN A 155 8.11 3.85 10.16
N ASN A 156 9.35 3.82 9.69
CA ASN A 156 10.36 4.83 10.02
C ASN A 156 11.12 5.31 8.78
N PHE A 157 11.88 6.39 8.98
CA PHE A 157 12.67 7.02 7.94
C PHE A 157 13.81 6.10 7.44
N GLN A 158 14.38 5.29 8.34
CA GLN A 158 15.53 4.42 8.05
C GLN A 158 15.18 3.19 7.21
N GLY A 159 13.89 2.83 7.10
CA GLY A 159 13.48 1.67 6.31
C GLY A 159 13.78 0.31 6.94
N ASN A 160 13.81 0.24 8.27
CA ASN A 160 14.14 -0.99 8.99
C ASN A 160 13.13 -1.36 10.09
N GLU A 161 12.01 -0.65 10.16
CA GLU A 161 10.88 -0.98 11.04
C GLU A 161 9.64 -1.31 10.20
N PRO A 162 9.52 -2.54 9.67
CA PRO A 162 8.32 -2.95 8.96
C PRO A 162 7.13 -3.05 9.92
N ILE A 163 5.97 -2.72 9.41
CA ILE A 163 4.73 -2.68 10.19
C ILE A 163 3.57 -3.23 9.38
N ILE A 164 2.77 -4.08 10.02
CA ILE A 164 1.38 -4.33 9.60
C ILE A 164 0.49 -3.63 10.63
N SER A 165 -0.36 -2.71 10.17
CA SER A 165 -1.23 -1.92 11.02
C SER A 165 -2.68 -1.90 10.55
N ARG A 166 -3.59 -1.62 11.49
CA ARG A 166 -4.97 -1.22 11.22
C ARG A 166 -5.20 0.14 11.84
N SER A 167 -5.61 1.08 11.01
CA SER A 167 -5.91 2.48 11.34
C SER A 167 -7.27 2.86 10.78
N LEU A 168 -7.67 4.13 10.94
CA LEU A 168 -9.02 4.60 10.67
C LEU A 168 -10.10 3.80 11.45
N GLY A 169 -11.37 4.07 11.15
CA GLY A 169 -12.50 3.49 11.86
C GLY A 169 -12.65 3.98 13.29
N THR A 170 -13.53 3.32 14.04
CA THR A 170 -13.84 3.64 15.45
C THR A 170 -13.10 2.77 16.46
N ARG A 171 -12.50 1.66 16.00
CA ARG A 171 -11.79 0.69 16.85
C ARG A 171 -10.39 1.18 17.18
N THR A 172 -9.77 0.51 18.16
CA THR A 172 -8.38 0.78 18.54
C THR A 172 -7.43 0.43 17.40
N LEU A 173 -6.47 1.35 17.15
CA LEU A 173 -5.36 1.12 16.24
C LEU A 173 -4.53 -0.07 16.73
N LEU A 174 -4.32 -1.04 15.86
CA LEU A 174 -3.48 -2.20 16.11
C LEU A 174 -2.28 -2.20 15.17
N LYS A 175 -1.16 -2.72 15.66
CA LYS A 175 0.05 -2.89 14.86
C LYS A 175 0.88 -4.07 15.30
N THR A 176 1.79 -4.52 14.43
CA THR A 176 2.81 -5.48 14.80
C THR A 176 3.75 -4.92 15.87
N ASP A 177 4.39 -5.84 16.60
CA ASP A 177 5.38 -5.47 17.61
C ASP A 177 6.81 -5.55 17.05
N ALA A 178 7.57 -4.47 17.21
CA ALA A 178 8.95 -4.38 16.73
C ALA A 178 9.94 -5.18 17.59
N PHE A 179 9.68 -5.32 18.89
CA PHE A 179 10.57 -6.03 19.81
C PHE A 179 10.42 -7.54 19.69
N LEU A 180 9.21 -8.01 19.44
CA LEU A 180 8.93 -9.44 19.27
C LEU A 180 9.36 -9.99 17.89
N ARG A 181 9.94 -9.14 17.02
CA ARG A 181 10.47 -9.52 15.69
C ARG A 181 9.47 -10.34 14.85
N TRP A 182 8.21 -9.93 14.85
CA TRP A 182 7.18 -10.63 14.05
C TRP A 182 7.44 -10.57 12.55
N LEU A 183 8.20 -9.55 12.13
CA LEU A 183 8.64 -9.29 10.77
C LEU A 183 10.15 -9.06 10.83
N SER A 184 10.92 -9.66 9.89
CA SER A 184 12.33 -9.30 9.74
C SER A 184 12.45 -7.85 9.29
N ALA A 185 13.52 -7.15 9.68
CA ALA A 185 13.72 -5.71 9.45
C ALA A 185 13.64 -5.27 7.98
N ASP A 186 13.80 -6.21 7.05
CA ASP A 186 13.79 -6.01 5.60
C ASP A 186 12.51 -6.51 4.91
N ALA A 187 11.43 -6.75 5.66
CA ALA A 187 10.17 -7.22 5.10
C ALA A 187 9.62 -6.26 4.02
N ALA A 188 9.28 -6.80 2.86
CA ALA A 188 8.82 -6.08 1.68
C ALA A 188 7.41 -6.54 1.26
N PHE A 189 6.42 -5.65 1.35
CA PHE A 189 5.01 -5.96 1.17
C PHE A 189 4.55 -5.81 -0.27
N VAL A 190 3.85 -6.82 -0.80
CA VAL A 190 3.43 -6.84 -2.21
C VAL A 190 1.92 -6.80 -2.39
N ALA A 191 1.13 -7.30 -1.44
CA ALA A 191 -0.33 -7.29 -1.55
C ALA A 191 -1.03 -7.53 -0.20
N SER A 192 -2.29 -7.12 -0.14
CA SER A 192 -3.19 -7.43 0.97
C SER A 192 -4.62 -7.64 0.48
N PHE A 193 -5.35 -8.55 1.14
CA PHE A 193 -6.68 -8.96 0.71
C PHE A 193 -7.63 -9.18 1.88
N SER A 194 -8.90 -8.83 1.65
CA SER A 194 -10.04 -9.20 2.49
C SER A 194 -11.05 -9.91 1.60
N ILE A 195 -11.28 -11.20 1.85
CA ILE A 195 -12.23 -11.99 1.07
C ILE A 195 -13.65 -11.75 1.61
N PRO A 196 -14.66 -11.51 0.75
CA PRO A 196 -16.04 -11.39 1.19
C PRO A 196 -16.51 -12.63 1.95
N GLY A 197 -17.07 -12.43 3.15
CA GLY A 197 -17.51 -13.51 4.04
C GLY A 197 -16.42 -14.10 4.94
N ASP A 198 -15.15 -13.74 4.75
CA ASP A 198 -14.08 -14.13 5.68
C ASP A 198 -13.83 -13.03 6.72
N ASP A 199 -13.51 -13.44 7.95
CA ASP A 199 -13.25 -12.55 9.08
C ASP A 199 -11.77 -12.18 9.22
N LYS A 200 -10.95 -12.48 8.20
CA LYS A 200 -9.50 -12.25 8.19
C LYS A 200 -9.08 -11.23 7.14
N VAL A 201 -7.92 -10.63 7.37
CA VAL A 201 -7.17 -9.88 6.38
C VAL A 201 -5.83 -10.59 6.17
N TYR A 202 -5.46 -10.79 4.91
CA TYR A 202 -4.24 -11.47 4.50
C TYR A 202 -3.22 -10.47 3.98
N PHE A 203 -1.95 -10.68 4.28
CA PHE A 203 -0.82 -9.89 3.82
C PHE A 203 0.19 -10.80 3.15
N PHE A 204 0.66 -10.39 1.97
CA PHE A 204 1.68 -11.08 1.19
C PHE A 204 2.91 -10.20 1.13
N PHE A 205 4.06 -10.78 1.48
CA PHE A 205 5.33 -10.08 1.56
C PHE A 205 6.48 -11.07 1.45
N GLU A 206 7.69 -10.58 1.23
CA GLU A 206 8.92 -11.33 1.46
C GLU A 206 9.68 -10.75 2.64
N GLU A 207 10.51 -11.57 3.26
CA GLU A 207 11.39 -11.16 4.36
C GLU A 207 12.59 -12.10 4.42
N THR A 208 13.65 -11.70 5.13
CA THR A 208 14.71 -12.64 5.49
C THR A 208 14.20 -13.70 6.46
N ALA A 209 14.51 -14.97 6.17
CA ALA A 209 14.15 -16.08 7.03
C ALA A 209 15.11 -16.23 8.21
N ASP A 210 14.63 -15.92 9.41
CA ASP A 210 15.38 -16.16 10.66
C ASP A 210 15.44 -17.66 11.02
N GLU A 211 14.57 -18.50 10.45
CA GLU A 211 14.54 -19.94 10.72
C GLU A 211 15.57 -20.77 9.93
N PHE A 212 16.23 -20.16 8.94
CA PHE A 212 17.26 -20.82 8.14
C PHE A 212 18.62 -20.22 8.45
N ASP A 213 19.53 -21.05 8.96
CA ASP A 213 20.94 -20.69 9.11
C ASP A 213 21.65 -20.93 7.76
N PHE A 214 21.72 -19.89 6.94
CA PHE A 214 22.33 -19.92 5.61
C PHE A 214 23.46 -18.89 5.55
N PHE A 215 24.53 -19.19 4.79
CA PHE A 215 25.69 -18.29 4.68
C PHE A 215 25.35 -16.92 4.09
N GLU A 216 24.27 -16.86 3.32
CA GLU A 216 23.74 -15.65 2.70
C GLU A 216 22.31 -15.39 3.17
N ARG A 217 21.86 -14.13 3.03
CA ARG A 217 20.49 -13.73 3.31
C ARG A 217 19.52 -14.53 2.43
N LEU A 218 18.73 -15.41 3.03
CA LEU A 218 17.71 -16.17 2.33
C LEU A 218 16.36 -15.46 2.42
N LEU A 219 15.89 -14.91 1.30
CA LEU A 219 14.55 -14.36 1.21
C LEU A 219 13.52 -15.49 1.18
N VAL A 220 12.43 -15.33 1.90
CA VAL A 220 11.27 -16.23 1.85
C VAL A 220 9.99 -15.44 1.65
N PRO A 221 9.11 -15.89 0.75
CA PRO A 221 7.81 -15.28 0.61
C PRO A 221 6.89 -15.81 1.71
N ARG A 222 6.07 -14.92 2.25
CA ARG A 222 5.16 -15.16 3.37
C ARG A 222 3.74 -14.78 3.00
N VAL A 223 2.81 -15.53 3.59
CA VAL A 223 1.45 -15.07 3.81
C VAL A 223 1.25 -14.91 5.32
N ALA A 224 0.78 -13.75 5.75
CA ALA A 224 0.30 -13.53 7.11
C ALA A 224 -1.19 -13.26 7.13
N ARG A 225 -1.81 -13.46 8.29
CA ARG A 225 -3.20 -13.12 8.55
C ARG A 225 -3.37 -12.43 9.90
N VAL A 226 -4.42 -11.62 9.99
CA VAL A 226 -4.99 -11.09 11.23
C VAL A 226 -6.51 -11.18 11.18
N CYS A 227 -7.18 -11.27 12.32
CA CYS A 227 -8.64 -11.22 12.38
C CYS A 227 -9.14 -9.77 12.37
N LYS A 228 -10.24 -9.51 11.66
CA LYS A 228 -10.92 -8.20 11.63
C LYS A 228 -11.43 -7.79 12.99
N SER A 229 -11.89 -8.76 13.77
CA SER A 229 -12.41 -8.59 15.14
C SER A 229 -11.34 -8.45 16.21
N ASP A 230 -10.04 -8.49 15.87
CA ASP A 230 -8.96 -8.35 16.85
C ASP A 230 -9.03 -6.97 17.51
N VAL A 231 -8.93 -6.93 18.83
CA VAL A 231 -8.97 -5.72 19.67
C VAL A 231 -7.65 -5.49 20.42
N GLY A 232 -6.67 -6.35 20.21
CA GLY A 232 -5.42 -6.39 20.94
C GLY A 232 -5.55 -7.00 22.33
N GLY A 233 -4.44 -7.01 23.08
CA GLY A 233 -4.42 -7.57 24.42
C GLY A 233 -4.69 -6.54 25.50
N ASP A 234 -5.21 -7.02 26.64
CA ASP A 234 -5.59 -6.18 27.78
C ASP A 234 -4.37 -5.69 28.60
N LYS A 235 -3.46 -6.60 28.98
CA LYS A 235 -2.25 -6.26 29.77
C LYS A 235 -0.95 -6.39 28.97
N VAL A 236 -0.82 -7.48 28.22
CA VAL A 236 0.28 -7.74 27.28
C VAL A 236 -0.27 -7.52 25.88
N LEU A 237 0.56 -7.10 24.91
CA LEU A 237 0.12 -6.81 23.53
C LEU A 237 -0.96 -5.70 23.44
N GLN A 238 -0.93 -4.72 24.35
CA GLN A 238 -1.78 -3.54 24.25
C GLN A 238 -1.54 -2.80 22.94
N LYS A 239 -2.62 -2.56 22.18
CA LYS A 239 -2.58 -1.95 20.84
C LYS A 239 -1.73 -2.76 19.82
N LYS A 240 -1.56 -4.05 20.06
CA LYS A 240 -0.84 -4.99 19.17
C LYS A 240 -1.76 -6.12 18.74
N TRP A 241 -1.49 -6.74 17.60
CA TRP A 241 -2.28 -7.89 17.15
C TRP A 241 -2.19 -9.05 18.15
N THR A 242 -3.29 -9.75 18.38
CA THR A 242 -3.31 -11.02 19.12
C THR A 242 -3.55 -12.21 18.20
N THR A 243 -3.91 -11.93 16.95
CA THR A 243 -4.28 -12.92 15.92
C THR A 243 -3.31 -12.96 14.74
N PHE A 244 -2.16 -12.28 14.85
CA PHE A 244 -1.13 -12.31 13.82
C PHE A 244 -0.49 -13.69 13.73
N LEU A 245 -0.56 -14.29 12.54
CA LEU A 245 0.13 -15.52 12.19
C LEU A 245 0.70 -15.39 10.79
N LYS A 246 1.88 -15.96 10.55
CA LYS A 246 2.52 -16.02 9.22
C LYS A 246 2.98 -17.43 8.89
N ALA A 247 3.03 -17.74 7.59
CA ALA A 247 3.53 -18.99 7.05
C ALA A 247 4.33 -18.73 5.77
N GLN A 248 5.28 -19.62 5.46
CA GLN A 248 6.01 -19.59 4.20
C GLN A 248 5.13 -20.00 3.02
N LEU A 249 5.28 -19.30 1.90
CA LEU A 249 4.78 -19.73 0.60
C LEU A 249 5.90 -20.46 -0.15
N VAL A 250 5.58 -21.60 -0.77
CA VAL A 250 6.56 -22.40 -1.51
C VAL A 250 6.17 -22.42 -2.98
N CYS A 251 7.03 -21.83 -3.83
CA CYS A 251 6.95 -21.94 -5.28
C CYS A 251 8.24 -22.60 -5.79
N SER A 252 8.14 -23.85 -6.23
CA SER A 252 9.31 -24.62 -6.67
C SER A 252 8.95 -25.63 -7.76
N GLN A 253 9.97 -26.02 -8.52
CA GLN A 253 9.88 -27.08 -9.52
C GLN A 253 11.06 -28.03 -9.34
N ALA A 254 10.80 -29.34 -9.39
CA ALA A 254 11.85 -30.35 -9.24
C ALA A 254 12.99 -30.14 -10.25
N GLY A 255 14.23 -30.19 -9.77
CA GLY A 255 15.43 -29.97 -10.59
C GLY A 255 15.72 -28.49 -10.91
N ARG A 256 15.01 -27.53 -10.32
CA ARG A 256 15.28 -26.09 -10.46
C ARG A 256 15.50 -25.43 -9.10
N VAL A 257 16.19 -24.30 -9.12
CA VAL A 257 16.28 -23.41 -7.95
C VAL A 257 14.88 -22.92 -7.54
N PRO A 258 14.59 -22.80 -6.23
CA PRO A 258 13.31 -22.29 -5.77
C PRO A 258 13.03 -20.85 -6.25
N PHE A 259 11.75 -20.52 -6.41
CA PHE A 259 11.29 -19.16 -6.67
C PHE A 259 10.85 -18.54 -5.35
N ASN A 260 11.78 -17.87 -4.67
CA ASN A 260 11.68 -17.44 -3.29
C ASN A 260 11.53 -15.92 -3.11
N VAL A 261 11.44 -15.16 -4.20
CA VAL A 261 11.16 -13.71 -4.20
C VAL A 261 9.75 -13.52 -4.75
N ILE A 262 8.85 -12.87 -4.00
CA ILE A 262 7.47 -12.62 -4.45
C ILE A 262 7.36 -11.18 -4.96
N HIS A 263 6.75 -11.00 -6.14
CA HIS A 263 6.58 -9.68 -6.75
C HIS A 263 5.17 -9.13 -6.61
N HIS A 264 4.18 -10.00 -6.70
CA HIS A 264 2.77 -9.61 -6.65
C HIS A 264 1.90 -10.81 -6.29
N ALA A 265 0.72 -10.53 -5.75
CA ALA A 265 -0.34 -11.53 -5.57
C ALA A 265 -1.68 -10.97 -6.03
N PHE A 266 -2.62 -11.85 -6.35
CA PHE A 266 -3.98 -11.52 -6.75
C PHE A 266 -4.92 -12.56 -6.15
N ALA A 267 -6.02 -12.09 -5.55
CA ALA A 267 -7.07 -12.96 -5.03
C ALA A 267 -8.21 -13.06 -6.05
N LEU A 268 -8.54 -14.28 -6.46
CA LEU A 268 -9.70 -14.60 -7.28
C LEU A 268 -10.83 -15.14 -6.38
N PRO A 269 -11.89 -14.36 -6.11
CA PRO A 269 -13.03 -14.84 -5.34
C PRO A 269 -13.70 -16.05 -6.01
N ARG A 270 -14.13 -17.00 -5.19
CA ARG A 270 -14.88 -18.20 -5.57
C ARG A 270 -16.23 -18.23 -4.86
N HIS A 271 -17.14 -19.08 -5.34
CA HIS A 271 -18.41 -19.32 -4.67
C HIS A 271 -18.21 -19.83 -3.23
N GLY A 272 -19.10 -19.43 -2.32
CA GLY A 272 -19.09 -19.88 -0.93
C GLY A 272 -18.05 -19.20 -0.03
N GLY A 273 -17.64 -17.96 -0.33
CA GLY A 273 -16.72 -17.20 0.52
C GLY A 273 -15.27 -17.70 0.48
N ARG A 274 -14.91 -18.47 -0.54
CA ARG A 274 -13.54 -18.95 -0.79
C ARG A 274 -12.83 -18.03 -1.77
N ALA A 275 -11.50 -18.10 -1.82
CA ALA A 275 -10.70 -17.46 -2.84
C ALA A 275 -9.48 -18.31 -3.19
N ASP A 276 -9.08 -18.25 -4.46
CA ASP A 276 -7.78 -18.75 -4.91
C ASP A 276 -6.80 -17.59 -5.01
N PHE A 277 -5.59 -17.78 -4.50
CA PHE A 277 -4.53 -16.78 -4.59
C PHE A 277 -3.55 -17.17 -5.69
N TYR A 278 -3.34 -16.26 -6.63
CA TYR A 278 -2.30 -16.35 -7.65
C TYR A 278 -1.17 -15.41 -7.26
N ALA A 279 0.08 -15.85 -7.37
CA ALA A 279 1.24 -15.02 -7.05
C ALA A 279 2.36 -15.24 -8.07
N VAL A 280 3.14 -14.19 -8.29
CA VAL A 280 4.27 -14.18 -9.23
C VAL A 280 5.56 -14.20 -8.43
N PHE A 281 6.44 -15.15 -8.75
CA PHE A 281 7.69 -15.37 -8.03
C PHE A 281 8.89 -15.37 -8.99
N THR A 282 10.05 -14.95 -8.50
CA THR A 282 11.35 -15.16 -9.15
C THR A 282 12.32 -15.85 -8.21
N SER A 283 13.45 -16.31 -8.75
CA SER A 283 14.56 -16.80 -7.94
C SER A 283 15.42 -15.63 -7.46
N GLN A 284 16.00 -15.73 -6.26
CA GLN A 284 17.01 -14.78 -5.79
C GLN A 284 18.40 -15.01 -6.40
N TRP A 285 18.59 -16.16 -7.07
CA TRP A 285 19.86 -16.59 -7.68
C TRP A 285 19.83 -16.50 -9.21
#